data_AF-D3Z5R6-F1
#
_entry.id   AF-D3Z5R6-F1
#
_cell.length_a   1.000
_cell.length_b   1.000
_cell.length_c   1.000
_cell.angle_alpha   90.00
_cell.angle_beta   90.00
_cell.angle_gamma   90.00
#
_symmetry.space_group_name_H-M   'P 1'
#
loop_
_entity.id
_entity.type
_entity.pdbx_description
1 polymer ?
#
loop_
_entity_poly.entity_id
_entity_poly.type
_entity_poly.pdbx_seq_one_letter_code
_entity_poly.pdbx_strand_id
1 'polypeptide(L)'
;MAEQLLPQALYLSNMRKAVKIRERTPEDIFKPTNGIIYHFKTMHRYTLEMFRTCQFCPQFREIIHKALIDRSVQASLESQKKLNWCREVRKLVALKTNGDGNCLMHAACQYMWGVQDTDLV
;
A
#
# COMPACT_ATOMS: atom_id res chain seq x y z
N MET A 1 -17.25 -10.21 20.81
CA MET A 1 -16.07 -10.06 19.93
C MET A 1 -16.58 -9.84 18.53
N ALA A 2 -16.48 -8.64 17.97
CA ALA A 2 -16.91 -8.41 16.59
C ALA A 2 -15.90 -9.07 15.65
N GLU A 3 -16.33 -10.10 14.93
CA GLU A 3 -15.54 -10.76 13.89
C GLU A 3 -15.06 -9.69 12.89
N GLN A 4 -13.75 -9.67 12.61
CA GLN A 4 -13.18 -8.81 11.57
C GLN A 4 -13.68 -9.29 10.19
N LEU A 5 -14.80 -8.75 9.75
CA LEU A 5 -15.46 -9.10 8.48
C LEU A 5 -14.62 -8.76 7.24
N LEU A 6 -13.79 -7.71 7.30
CA LEU A 6 -12.96 -7.29 6.16
C LEU A 6 -11.48 -7.63 6.39
N PRO A 7 -10.77 -8.08 5.32
CA PRO A 7 -9.33 -8.28 5.38
C PRO A 7 -8.59 -6.99 5.74
N GLN A 8 -7.49 -7.13 6.49
CA GLN A 8 -6.72 -5.99 7.02
C GLN A 8 -5.67 -5.44 6.03
N ALA A 9 -5.55 -6.05 4.85
CA ALA A 9 -4.66 -5.62 3.78
C ALA A 9 -5.27 -5.93 2.41
N LEU A 10 -4.95 -5.12 1.40
CA LEU A 10 -5.51 -5.25 0.06
C LEU A 10 -5.20 -6.61 -0.57
N TYR A 11 -3.97 -7.09 -0.44
CA TYR A 11 -3.51 -8.35 -1.03
C TYR A 11 -4.24 -9.59 -0.48
N LEU A 12 -4.78 -9.52 0.75
CA LEU A 12 -5.56 -10.61 1.36
C LEU A 12 -6.91 -10.83 0.66
N SER A 13 -7.41 -9.86 -0.11
CA SER A 13 -8.62 -10.05 -0.94
C SER A 13 -8.42 -11.10 -2.04
N ASN A 14 -7.19 -11.31 -2.49
CA ASN A 14 -6.84 -12.33 -3.47
C ASN A 14 -5.36 -12.72 -3.38
N MET A 15 -5.06 -13.70 -2.53
CA MET A 15 -3.69 -14.16 -2.30
C MET A 15 -3.03 -14.73 -3.56
N ARG A 16 -3.80 -15.41 -4.44
CA ARG A 16 -3.25 -15.95 -5.69
C ARG A 16 -2.76 -14.85 -6.62
N LYS A 17 -3.50 -13.74 -6.71
CA LYS A 17 -3.09 -12.56 -7.47
C LYS A 17 -1.86 -11.90 -6.84
N ALA A 18 -1.82 -11.81 -5.52
CA ALA A 18 -0.69 -11.24 -4.80
C ALA A 18 0.61 -12.03 -5.04
N VAL A 19 0.56 -13.36 -4.95
CA VAL A 19 1.70 -14.24 -5.25
C VAL A 19 2.19 -14.02 -6.68
N LYS A 20 1.29 -14.00 -7.66
CA LYS A 20 1.64 -13.73 -9.07
C LYS A 20 2.35 -12.38 -9.26
N ILE A 21 1.94 -11.36 -8.51
CA ILE A 21 2.61 -10.05 -8.57
C ILE A 21 4.04 -10.16 -8.03
N ARG A 22 4.23 -10.79 -6.86
CA ARG A 22 5.55 -10.93 -6.24
C ARG A 22 6.51 -11.80 -7.06
N GLU A 23 6.01 -12.87 -7.69
CA GLU A 23 6.80 -13.71 -8.59
C GLU A 23 7.33 -12.94 -9.82
N ARG A 24 6.58 -11.94 -10.30
CA ARG A 24 6.99 -11.11 -11.44
C ARG A 24 8.04 -10.05 -11.07
N THR A 25 8.08 -9.62 -9.82
CA THR A 25 9.01 -8.59 -9.33
C THR A 25 10.49 -8.93 -9.61
N PRO A 26 11.04 -10.09 -9.20
CA PRO A 26 12.45 -10.40 -9.46
C PRO A 26 12.75 -10.58 -10.96
N GLU A 27 11.79 -11.09 -11.74
CA GLU A 27 11.91 -11.24 -13.20
C GLU A 27 12.01 -9.89 -13.92
N ASP A 28 11.46 -8.82 -13.32
CA ASP A 28 11.50 -7.47 -13.88
C ASP A 28 12.81 -6.72 -13.54
N ILE A 29 13.66 -7.26 -12.66
CA ILE A 29 14.96 -6.63 -12.33
C ILE A 29 15.95 -6.86 -13.49
N PHE A 30 16.47 -5.78 -14.05
CA PHE A 30 17.60 -5.80 -14.96
C PHE A 30 18.91 -5.66 -14.19
N LYS A 31 19.88 -6.52 -14.51
CA LYS A 31 21.23 -6.54 -13.93
C LYS A 31 22.25 -6.20 -15.02
N PRO A 32 22.57 -4.92 -15.22
CA PRO A 32 23.52 -4.50 -16.26
C PRO A 32 24.91 -5.05 -15.98
N THR A 33 25.66 -5.39 -17.03
CA THR A 33 27.07 -5.84 -16.93
C THR A 33 28.07 -4.69 -16.96
N ASN A 34 27.61 -3.46 -17.16
CA ASN A 34 28.44 -2.26 -17.34
C ASN A 34 28.61 -1.42 -16.06
N GLY A 35 28.30 -1.99 -14.89
CA GLY A 35 28.45 -1.32 -13.59
C GLY A 35 27.30 -0.39 -13.19
N ILE A 36 26.26 -0.25 -14.01
CA ILE A 36 25.04 0.47 -13.61
C ILE A 36 24.28 -0.34 -12.55
N ILE A 37 23.71 0.35 -11.56
CA ILE A 37 22.89 -0.26 -10.51
C ILE A 37 21.72 -1.07 -11.08
N TYR A 38 21.38 -2.16 -10.40
CA TYR A 38 20.22 -2.97 -10.74
C TYR A 38 18.95 -2.14 -10.62
N HIS A 39 18.04 -2.32 -11.56
CA HIS A 39 16.82 -1.53 -11.61
C HIS A 39 15.67 -2.31 -12.25
N PHE A 40 14.45 -1.92 -11.94
CA PHE A 40 13.25 -2.47 -12.57
C PHE A 40 13.14 -2.03 -14.04
N LYS A 41 12.84 -2.96 -14.94
CA LYS A 41 12.59 -2.67 -16.36
C LYS A 41 11.28 -1.90 -16.54
N THR A 42 10.21 -2.33 -15.89
CA THR A 42 8.86 -1.82 -16.15
C THR A 42 8.01 -1.58 -14.89
N MET A 43 8.19 -2.38 -13.85
CA MET A 43 7.27 -2.42 -12.71
C MET A 43 7.33 -1.16 -11.83
N HIS A 44 8.40 -0.38 -11.90
CA HIS A 44 8.53 0.91 -11.21
C HIS A 44 7.53 1.98 -11.68
N ARG A 45 6.82 1.75 -12.80
CA ARG A 45 5.86 2.71 -13.38
C ARG A 45 4.43 2.52 -12.90
N TYR A 46 4.15 1.46 -12.14
CA TYR A 46 2.82 1.21 -11.62
C TYR A 46 2.53 2.08 -10.40
N THR A 47 1.26 2.42 -10.20
CA THR A 47 0.78 3.24 -9.09
C THR A 47 -0.58 2.72 -8.65
N LEU A 48 -0.77 2.56 -7.35
CA LEU A 48 -2.03 2.19 -6.74
C LEU A 48 -2.78 3.42 -6.26
N GLU A 49 -4.07 3.52 -6.64
CA GLU A 49 -5.00 4.46 -6.04
C GLU A 49 -6.04 3.71 -5.19
N MET A 50 -6.35 4.25 -4.02
CA MET A 50 -7.39 3.70 -3.15
C MET A 50 -8.79 3.96 -3.73
N PHE A 51 -9.66 2.96 -3.65
CA PHE A 51 -11.05 3.11 -4.10
C PHE A 51 -11.82 4.13 -3.24
N ARG A 52 -12.81 4.79 -3.84
CA ARG A 52 -13.67 5.75 -3.13
C ARG A 52 -14.45 5.05 -2.01
N THR A 53 -14.61 5.72 -0.87
CA THR A 53 -15.43 5.23 0.25
C THR A 53 -16.62 6.13 0.58
N CYS A 54 -16.78 7.26 -0.12
CA CYS A 54 -17.80 8.27 0.17
C CYS A 54 -19.23 7.80 -0.13
N GLN A 55 -19.38 6.80 -1.00
CA GLN A 55 -20.65 6.19 -1.38
C GLN A 55 -21.24 5.27 -0.30
N PHE A 56 -20.43 4.82 0.65
CA PHE A 56 -20.90 3.99 1.75
C PHE A 56 -21.39 4.84 2.92
N CYS A 57 -22.35 4.29 3.70
CA CYS A 57 -22.82 4.92 4.92
C CYS A 57 -21.68 5.09 5.95
N PRO A 58 -21.77 6.05 6.88
CA PRO A 58 -20.70 6.35 7.82
C PRO A 58 -20.24 5.12 8.63
N GLN A 59 -21.17 4.28 9.07
CA GLN A 59 -20.88 3.07 9.85
C GLN A 59 -20.04 2.07 9.06
N PHE A 60 -20.36 1.83 7.79
CA PHE A 60 -19.61 0.89 6.96
C PHE A 60 -18.27 1.48 6.49
N ARG A 61 -18.23 2.79 6.23
CA ARG A 61 -16.98 3.50 5.93
C ARG A 61 -15.96 3.34 7.05
N GLU A 62 -16.41 3.44 8.30
CA GLU A 62 -15.58 3.24 9.47
C GLU A 62 -15.02 1.80 9.55
N ILE A 63 -15.79 0.79 9.15
CA ILE A 63 -15.31 -0.60 9.06
C ILE A 63 -14.18 -0.72 8.02
N ILE A 64 -14.36 -0.14 6.83
CA ILE A 64 -13.32 -0.12 5.77
C ILE A 64 -12.06 0.61 6.26
N HIS A 65 -12.23 1.80 6.85
CA HIS A 65 -11.11 2.62 7.33
C HIS A 65 -10.37 1.92 8.46
N LYS A 66 -11.08 1.32 9.41
CA LYS A 66 -10.47 0.52 10.48
C LYS A 66 -9.73 -0.70 9.94
N ALA A 67 -10.18 -1.30 8.84
CA ALA A 67 -9.53 -2.45 8.24
C ALA A 67 -8.22 -2.07 7.52
N LEU A 68 -8.25 -1.06 6.66
CA LEU A 68 -7.19 -0.81 5.69
C LEU A 68 -6.29 0.40 6.00
N ILE A 69 -6.78 1.39 6.75
CA ILE A 69 -6.06 2.66 6.98
C ILE A 69 -5.33 2.63 8.33
N ASP A 70 -4.08 3.08 8.33
CA ASP A 70 -3.36 3.39 9.56
C ASP A 70 -3.83 4.75 10.10
N ARG A 71 -4.79 4.69 11.02
CA ARG A 71 -5.39 5.88 11.61
C ARG A 71 -4.43 6.65 12.52
N SER A 72 -3.45 5.98 13.12
CA SER A 72 -2.49 6.64 14.00
C SER A 72 -1.58 7.55 13.19
N VAL A 73 -0.98 7.00 12.13
CA VAL A 73 -0.13 7.76 11.20
C VAL A 73 -0.93 8.83 10.48
N GLN A 74 -2.13 8.51 9.97
CA GLN A 74 -3.01 9.47 9.31
C GLN A 74 -3.32 10.67 10.21
N ALA A 75 -3.79 10.44 11.43
CA ALA A 75 -4.18 11.52 12.35
C ALA A 75 -2.98 12.35 12.81
N SER A 76 -1.85 11.70 13.11
CA SER A 76 -0.61 12.38 13.51
C SER A 76 -0.13 13.36 12.42
N LEU A 77 -0.09 12.92 11.16
CA LEU A 77 0.36 13.76 10.05
C LEU A 77 -0.65 14.86 9.67
N GLU A 78 -1.95 14.57 9.71
CA GLU A 78 -3.01 15.56 9.43
C GLU A 78 -3.06 16.65 10.51
N SER A 79 -3.00 16.27 11.80
CA SER A 79 -2.99 17.23 12.92
C SER A 79 -1.80 18.18 12.92
N GLN A 80 -0.64 17.72 12.44
CA GLN A 80 0.57 18.53 12.27
C GLN A 80 0.58 19.35 10.97
N LYS A 81 -0.52 19.33 10.19
CA LYS A 81 -0.62 19.97 8.86
C LYS A 81 0.48 19.54 7.88
N LYS A 82 0.96 18.29 8.00
CA LYS A 82 1.94 17.70 7.07
C LYS A 82 1.27 16.88 5.98
N LEU A 83 0.11 16.29 6.26
CA LEU A 83 -0.69 15.54 5.31
C LEU A 83 -2.04 16.23 5.09
N ASN A 84 -2.51 16.26 3.83
CA ASN A 84 -3.85 16.77 3.45
C ASN A 84 -4.18 18.20 3.92
N TRP A 85 -3.17 19.06 4.10
CA TRP A 85 -3.35 20.43 4.54
C TRP A 85 -3.85 21.37 3.44
N CYS A 86 -3.52 21.06 2.17
CA CYS A 86 -3.93 21.84 1.01
C CYS A 86 -5.30 21.36 0.50
N ARG A 87 -6.26 22.28 0.40
CA ARG A 87 -7.65 21.97 -0.01
C ARG A 87 -7.82 21.80 -1.52
N GLU A 88 -6.84 22.24 -2.32
CA GLU A 88 -6.89 22.21 -3.78
C GLU A 88 -6.42 20.88 -4.38
N VAL A 89 -5.76 20.03 -3.57
CA VAL A 89 -5.21 18.75 -4.01
C VAL A 89 -6.03 17.57 -3.47
N ARG A 90 -5.88 16.41 -4.12
CA ARG A 90 -6.58 15.19 -3.70
C ARG A 90 -6.08 14.68 -2.35
N LYS A 91 -7.02 14.14 -1.56
CA LYS A 91 -6.72 13.54 -0.27
C LYS A 91 -5.91 12.25 -0.43
N LEU A 92 -4.82 12.13 0.31
CA LEU A 92 -4.03 10.92 0.46
C LEU A 92 -4.40 10.18 1.75
N VAL A 93 -4.29 8.86 1.73
CA VAL A 93 -4.58 7.98 2.87
C VAL A 93 -3.44 7.02 3.13
N ALA A 94 -3.08 6.82 4.40
CA ALA A 94 -2.04 5.89 4.84
C ALA A 94 -2.61 4.48 4.94
N LEU A 95 -2.19 3.56 4.07
CA LEU A 95 -2.50 2.14 4.20
C LEU A 95 -1.71 1.53 5.36
N LYS A 96 -2.25 0.48 5.96
CA LYS A 96 -1.52 -0.30 6.97
C LYS A 96 -0.35 -1.07 6.33
N THR A 97 0.77 -1.04 7.04
CA THR A 97 2.04 -1.68 6.67
C THR A 97 2.53 -2.53 7.84
N ASN A 98 3.16 -3.67 7.56
CA ASN A 98 3.74 -4.49 8.61
C ASN A 98 4.94 -3.77 9.26
N GLY A 99 5.06 -3.89 10.58
CA GLY A 99 6.13 -3.27 11.39
C GLY A 99 7.21 -4.26 11.78
N ASP A 100 7.65 -5.12 10.85
CA ASP A 100 8.64 -6.18 11.09
C ASP A 100 10.10 -5.73 10.86
N GLY A 101 10.31 -4.44 10.59
CA GLY A 101 11.62 -3.86 10.27
C GLY A 101 11.86 -3.63 8.78
N ASN A 102 11.05 -4.21 7.88
CA ASN A 102 11.13 -3.99 6.42
C ASN A 102 10.06 -3.01 5.90
N CYS A 103 9.49 -2.19 6.78
CA CYS A 103 8.33 -1.35 6.48
C CYS A 103 8.57 -0.33 5.35
N LEU A 104 9.82 0.09 5.13
CA LEU A 104 10.19 0.93 3.99
C LEU A 104 9.87 0.24 2.66
N MET A 105 10.33 -1.00 2.47
CA MET A 105 10.09 -1.76 1.24
C MET A 105 8.63 -2.16 1.14
N HIS A 106 7.99 -2.53 2.26
CA HIS A 106 6.57 -2.80 2.26
C HIS A 106 5.72 -1.62 1.79
N ALA A 107 6.01 -0.41 2.27
CA ALA A 107 5.29 0.80 1.86
C ALA A 107 5.52 1.12 0.37
N ALA A 108 6.76 1.02 -0.10
CA ALA A 108 7.10 1.26 -1.50
C ALA A 108 6.42 0.25 -2.45
N CYS A 109 6.49 -1.05 -2.14
CA CYS A 109 5.83 -2.11 -2.91
C CYS A 109 4.31 -1.98 -2.86
N GLN A 110 3.73 -1.60 -1.72
CA GLN A 110 2.29 -1.42 -1.60
C GLN A 110 1.80 -0.23 -2.43
N TYR A 111 2.57 0.85 -2.49
CA TYR A 111 2.26 2.01 -3.33
C TYR A 111 2.27 1.68 -4.83
N MET A 112 3.25 0.90 -5.29
CA MET A 112 3.35 0.55 -6.71
C MET A 112 2.40 -0.59 -7.11
N TRP A 113 2.28 -1.63 -6.27
CA TRP A 113 1.72 -2.92 -6.68
C TRP A 113 0.63 -3.47 -5.74
N GLY A 114 0.36 -2.82 -4.61
CA GLY A 114 -0.66 -3.26 -3.65
C GLY A 114 -0.31 -4.52 -2.85
N VAL A 115 0.94 -4.96 -2.90
CA VAL A 115 1.49 -6.08 -2.11
C VAL A 115 2.64 -5.58 -1.24
N GLN A 116 2.86 -6.22 -0.08
CA GLN A 116 4.04 -5.95 0.74
C GLN A 116 5.22 -6.83 0.28
N ASP A 117 6.44 -6.37 0.55
CA ASP A 117 7.68 -7.07 0.25
C ASP A 117 7.95 -8.21 1.24
N THR A 118 7.14 -9.27 1.17
CA THR A 118 7.27 -10.45 2.05
C THR A 118 8.30 -11.45 1.56
N ASP A 119 8.64 -11.38 0.28
CA ASP A 119 9.54 -12.33 -0.38
C ASP A 119 10.99 -11.77 -0.42
N LEU A 120 11.18 -10.55 0.10
CA LEU A 120 12.47 -9.85 0.25
C LEU A 120 13.24 -9.73 -1.07
N VAL A 121 12.53 -9.29 -2.11
CA VAL A 121 13.02 -9.24 -3.50
C VAL A 121 14.02 -8.12 -3.73
#